data_AF-A0A957EQC0-F1
#
_entry.id   AF-A0A957EQC0-F1
#
_cell.length_a   1.000
_cell.length_b   1.000
_cell.length_c   1.000
_cell.angle_alpha   90.00
_cell.angle_beta   90.00
_cell.angle_gamma   90.00
#
_symmetry.space_group_name_H-M   'P 1'
#
loop_
_entity.id
_entity.type
_entity.pdbx_description
1 polymer ?
#
loop_
_entity_poly.entity_id
_entity_poly.type
_entity_poly.pdbx_seq_one_letter_code
_entity_poly.pdbx_strand_id
1 'polypeptide(L)'
;MRNKTCTSELEQFRPELYQNFNNRADTLMELVDAICSNPNAQSIVEYSLTPCFRRSYSTIFKAINELKWDDLATARLLAPYLPRPRQRPFWLLGV
;
A
#
# COMPACT_ATOMS: atom_id res chain seq x y z
N MET A 1 6.32 25.34 -7.82
CA MET A 1 6.75 24.90 -6.48
C MET A 1 5.68 24.04 -5.79
N ARG A 2 5.20 22.95 -6.42
CA ARG A 2 4.18 22.04 -5.83
C ARG A 2 4.69 20.60 -5.65
N ASN A 3 5.82 20.25 -6.29
CA ASN A 3 6.38 18.89 -6.26
C ASN A 3 7.17 18.57 -4.98
N LYS A 4 7.80 19.56 -4.33
CA LYS A 4 8.64 19.30 -3.14
C LYS A 4 7.83 18.74 -1.96
N THR A 5 6.62 19.24 -1.76
CA THR A 5 5.75 18.83 -0.64
C THR A 5 5.15 17.43 -0.85
N CYS A 6 4.71 17.12 -2.07
CA CYS A 6 4.17 15.79 -2.41
C CYS A 6 5.21 14.69 -2.22
N THR A 7 6.47 14.93 -2.63
CA THR A 7 7.55 13.98 -2.42
C THR A 7 7.85 13.79 -0.93
N SER A 8 7.89 14.86 -0.13
CA SER A 8 8.12 14.73 1.32
C SER A 8 6.99 13.99 2.06
N GLU A 9 5.74 14.18 1.64
CA GLU A 9 4.59 13.46 2.22
C GLU A 9 4.67 11.96 1.94
N LEU A 10 5.06 11.58 0.73
CA LEU A 10 5.28 10.18 0.36
C LEU A 10 6.50 9.57 1.07
N GLU A 11 7.58 10.34 1.22
CA GLU A 11 8.78 9.93 1.97
C GLU A 11 8.47 9.66 3.45
N GLN A 12 7.55 10.40 4.05
CA GLN A 12 7.08 10.19 5.42
C GLN A 12 6.08 9.05 5.54
N PHE A 13 5.13 8.95 4.61
CA PHE A 13 4.12 7.89 4.61
C PHE A 13 4.72 6.49 4.48
N ARG A 14 5.76 6.33 3.66
CA ARG A 14 6.36 5.03 3.37
C ARG A 14 6.89 4.27 4.59
N PRO A 15 7.76 4.85 5.45
CA PRO A 15 8.22 4.17 6.65
C PRO A 15 7.09 3.89 7.64
N GLU A 16 6.09 4.78 7.75
CA GLU A 16 4.93 4.56 8.63
C GLU A 16 4.08 3.36 8.14
N LEU A 17 3.85 3.26 6.82
CA LEU A 17 3.20 2.10 6.22
C LEU A 17 4.00 0.81 6.43
N TYR A 18 5.33 0.86 6.26
CA TYR A 18 6.19 -0.29 6.49
C TYR A 18 6.08 -0.82 7.92
N GLN A 19 6.07 0.06 8.92
CA GLN A 19 5.95 -0.29 10.33
C GLN A 19 4.59 -0.89 10.68
N ASN A 20 3.55 -0.58 9.90
CA ASN A 20 2.22 -1.16 10.08
C ASN A 20 2.12 -2.60 9.55
N PHE A 21 3.11 -3.07 8.78
CA PHE A 21 3.19 -4.47 8.36
C PHE A 21 3.84 -5.32 9.45
N ASN A 22 3.24 -6.48 9.71
CA ASN A 22 3.72 -7.44 10.70
C ASN A 22 4.81 -8.35 10.13
N ASN A 23 4.45 -9.22 9.19
CA ASN A 23 5.28 -10.23 8.58
C ASN A 23 5.49 -9.86 7.11
N ARG A 24 6.67 -10.19 6.57
CA ARG A 24 6.99 -10.00 5.15
C ARG A 24 6.78 -8.55 4.68
N ALA A 25 7.02 -7.57 5.55
CA ALA A 25 6.86 -6.14 5.28
C ALA A 25 7.53 -5.71 3.97
N ASP A 26 8.72 -6.23 3.68
CA ASP A 26 9.40 -5.94 2.42
C ASP A 26 8.64 -6.45 1.19
N THR A 27 8.03 -7.64 1.27
CA THR A 27 7.25 -8.22 0.17
C THR A 27 5.96 -7.44 -0.05
N LEU A 28 5.34 -7.00 1.05
CA LEU A 28 4.13 -6.17 1.02
C LEU A 28 4.44 -4.78 0.45
N MET A 29 5.57 -4.16 0.81
CA MET A 29 6.00 -2.90 0.22
C MET A 29 6.30 -3.02 -1.27
N GLU A 30 7.01 -4.08 -1.69
CA GLU A 30 7.23 -4.33 -3.12
C GLU A 30 5.90 -4.57 -3.86
N LEU A 31 4.92 -5.21 -3.21
CA LEU A 31 3.58 -5.39 -3.79
C LEU A 31 2.83 -4.05 -3.92
N VAL A 32 2.92 -3.18 -2.92
CA VAL A 32 2.35 -1.81 -3.00
C VAL A 32 2.99 -1.05 -4.16
N ASP A 33 4.32 -1.10 -4.29
CA ASP A 33 5.04 -0.47 -5.40
C ASP A 33 4.60 -1.05 -6.76
N ALA A 34 4.38 -2.37 -6.84
CA ALA A 34 3.91 -3.06 -8.05
C ALA A 34 2.51 -2.62 -8.46
N ILE A 35 1.58 -2.52 -7.50
CA ILE A 35 0.21 -2.06 -7.75
C ILE A 35 0.20 -0.60 -8.21
N CYS A 36 0.99 0.25 -7.55
CA CYS A 36 1.11 1.66 -7.93
C CYS A 36 1.77 1.85 -9.30
N SER A 37 2.71 0.98 -9.66
CA SER A 37 3.43 1.07 -10.94
C SER A 37 2.66 0.45 -12.12
N ASN A 38 1.73 -0.49 -11.84
CA ASN A 38 0.90 -1.14 -12.85
C ASN A 38 -0.60 -1.15 -12.43
N PRO A 39 -1.28 0.01 -12.41
CA PRO A 39 -2.66 0.11 -11.94
C PRO A 39 -3.68 -0.60 -12.85
N ASN A 40 -3.30 -0.94 -14.08
CA ASN A 40 -4.16 -1.60 -15.05
C ASN A 40 -3.93 -3.13 -15.12
N ALA A 41 -3.15 -3.69 -14.19
CA ALA A 41 -2.89 -5.12 -14.17
C ALA A 41 -4.19 -5.91 -14.08
N GLN A 42 -4.33 -6.95 -14.91
CA GLN A 42 -5.54 -7.79 -14.93
C GLN A 42 -5.41 -9.05 -14.08
N SER A 43 -4.20 -9.33 -13.58
CA SER A 43 -3.92 -10.51 -12.80
C SER A 43 -2.86 -10.25 -11.73
N ILE A 44 -2.90 -11.05 -10.66
CA ILE A 44 -1.87 -11.00 -9.61
C ILE A 44 -0.48 -11.40 -10.13
N VAL A 45 -0.42 -12.19 -11.21
CA VAL A 45 0.82 -12.60 -11.85
C VAL A 45 1.53 -11.40 -12.45
N GLU A 46 0.79 -10.48 -13.07
CA GLU A 46 1.37 -9.27 -13.66
C GLU A 46 2.09 -8.41 -12.63
N TYR A 47 1.63 -8.32 -11.38
CA TYR A 47 2.36 -7.64 -10.31
C TYR A 47 3.70 -8.29 -10.02
N SER A 48 3.77 -9.62 -10.03
CA SER A 48 5.04 -10.35 -9.83
C SER A 48 6.05 -10.16 -10.97
N LEU A 49 5.60 -9.67 -12.13
CA LEU A 49 6.42 -9.39 -13.30
C LEU A 49 6.87 -7.93 -13.38
N THR A 50 6.38 -7.06 -12.48
CA THR A 50 6.79 -5.65 -12.46
C THR A 50 8.25 -5.50 -11.99
N PRO A 51 9.03 -4.54 -12.53
CA PRO A 51 10.43 -4.35 -12.14
C PRO A 51 10.65 -4.01 -10.66
N CYS A 52 9.63 -3.45 -10.00
CA CYS A 52 9.64 -3.13 -8.58
C CYS A 52 9.37 -4.34 -7.68
N PHE A 53 8.89 -5.46 -8.23
CA PHE A 53 8.70 -6.70 -7.48
C PHE A 53 9.85 -7.67 -7.75
N ARG A 54 10.74 -7.84 -6.77
CA ARG A 54 11.99 -8.62 -6.96
C ARG A 54 11.86 -10.08 -6.55
N ARG A 55 10.74 -10.44 -5.93
CA ARG A 55 10.48 -11.76 -5.36
C ARG A 55 9.67 -12.65 -6.30
N SER A 56 9.50 -13.92 -5.93
CA SER A 56 8.71 -14.85 -6.74
C SER A 56 7.21 -14.66 -6.54
N TYR A 57 6.43 -15.00 -7.56
CA TYR A 57 4.96 -15.00 -7.51
C TYR A 57 4.37 -15.64 -6.23
N SER A 58 4.91 -16.78 -5.80
CA SER A 58 4.44 -17.48 -4.59
C SER A 58 4.56 -16.66 -3.30
N THR A 59 5.47 -15.68 -3.26
CA THR A 59 5.68 -14.83 -2.09
C THR A 59 4.55 -13.83 -1.89
N ILE A 60 3.83 -13.45 -2.96
CA ILE A 60 2.66 -12.58 -2.88
C ILE A 60 1.58 -13.26 -2.03
N PHE A 61 1.24 -14.52 -2.32
CA PHE A 61 0.25 -15.25 -1.54
C PHE A 61 0.66 -15.43 -0.09
N LYS A 62 1.93 -15.77 0.17
CA LYS A 62 2.43 -15.91 1.53
C LYS A 62 2.37 -14.58 2.30
N ALA A 63 2.71 -13.48 1.64
CA ALA A 63 2.63 -12.13 2.19
C ALA A 63 1.19 -11.76 2.54
N ILE A 64 0.24 -11.95 1.63
CA ILE A 64 -1.18 -11.67 1.87
C ILE A 64 -1.75 -12.59 2.95
N ASN A 65 -1.40 -13.87 2.97
CA ASN A 65 -1.91 -14.81 3.96
C ASN A 65 -1.40 -14.54 5.39
N GLU A 66 -0.18 -14.02 5.52
CA GLU A 66 0.40 -13.67 6.83
C GLU A 66 0.10 -12.22 7.24
N LEU A 67 -0.48 -11.44 6.34
CA LEU A 67 -0.88 -10.05 6.54
C LEU A 67 -1.94 -9.98 7.64
N LYS A 68 -1.63 -9.24 8.70
CA LYS A 68 -2.62 -8.88 9.73
C LYS A 68 -2.68 -7.37 9.81
N TRP A 69 -3.86 -6.83 9.56
CA TRP A 69 -4.11 -5.39 9.68
C TRP A 69 -4.68 -5.12 11.07
N ASP A 70 -4.21 -4.04 11.67
CA ASP A 70 -4.97 -3.36 12.70
C ASP A 70 -5.79 -2.30 11.98
N ASP A 71 -7.10 -2.51 11.94
CA ASP A 71 -8.05 -1.66 11.21
C ASP A 71 -7.99 -0.20 11.67
N LEU A 72 -7.82 0.01 12.99
CA LEU A 72 -7.75 1.34 13.57
C LEU A 72 -6.40 2.00 13.30
N ALA A 73 -5.30 1.26 13.42
CA ALA A 73 -3.97 1.78 13.09
C ALA A 73 -3.87 2.14 11.60
N THR A 74 -4.40 1.29 10.73
CA THR A 74 -4.43 1.50 9.28
C THR A 74 -5.32 2.69 8.92
N ALA A 75 -6.51 2.80 9.51
CA ALA A 75 -7.39 3.94 9.28
C ALA A 75 -6.73 5.26 9.71
N ARG A 76 -6.04 5.27 10.86
CA ARG A 76 -5.29 6.44 11.35
C ARG A 76 -4.14 6.82 10.43
N LEU A 77 -3.43 5.84 9.89
CA LEU A 77 -2.35 6.06 8.94
C LEU A 77 -2.85 6.71 7.64
N LEU A 78 -4.00 6.24 7.11
CA LEU A 78 -4.54 6.74 5.84
C LEU A 78 -5.30 8.07 5.98
N ALA A 79 -5.92 8.33 7.13
CA ALA A 79 -6.81 9.47 7.34
C ALA A 79 -6.26 10.84 6.90
N PRO A 80 -4.97 11.20 7.14
CA PRO A 80 -4.42 12.48 6.71
C PRO A 80 -4.36 12.66 5.19
N TYR A 81 -4.28 11.55 4.44
CA TYR A 81 -4.09 11.56 2.99
C TYR A 81 -5.39 11.36 2.20
N LEU A 82 -6.49 11.04 2.88
CA LEU A 82 -7.79 10.85 2.24
C LEU A 82 -8.42 12.21 1.87
N PRO A 83 -8.96 12.36 0.65
CA PRO A 83 -9.67 13.57 0.28
C PRO A 83 -10.95 13.73 1.10
N ARG A 84 -11.46 14.97 1.19
CA ARG A 84 -12.72 15.20 1.91
C ARG A 84 -13.84 14.33 1.32
N PRO A 85 -14.60 13.62 2.15
CA PRO A 85 -15.69 12.78 1.68
C PRO A 85 -16.69 13.61 0.87
N ARG A 86 -17.03 13.15 -0.34
CA ARG A 86 -17.90 13.90 -1.27
C ARG A 86 -19.33 13.39 -1.32
N GLN A 87 -19.54 12.10 -1.04
CA GLN A 87 -20.84 11.43 -1.15
C GLN A 87 -21.45 11.04 0.21
N ARG A 88 -20.62 10.70 1.20
CA ARG A 88 -21.03 10.30 2.55
C ARG A 88 -20.22 11.08 3.58
N PRO A 89 -20.69 11.26 4.82
CA PRO A 89 -19.96 12.03 5.83
C PRO A 89 -18.70 11.32 6.39
N PHE A 90 -18.41 10.09 5.94
CA PHE A 90 -17.27 9.29 6.38
C PHE A 90 -16.71 8.45 5.23
N TRP A 91 -15.45 8.02 5.38
CA TRP A 91 -14.85 6.97 4.55
C TRP A 91 -15.14 5.60 5.15
N LEU A 92 -15.53 4.65 4.30
CA LEU A 92 -15.57 3.24 4.65
C LEU A 92 -14.31 2.60 4.06
N LEU A 93 -13.35 2.30 4.93
CA LEU A 93 -12.16 1.55 4.56
C LEU A 93 -12.55 0.07 4.70
N GLY A 94 -12.61 -0.64 3.57
CA GLY A 94 -12.90 -2.07 3.58
C GLY A 94 -11.73 -2.81 4.21
N VAL A 95 -12.05 -3.67 5.17
CA VAL A 95 -11.14 -4.66 5.76
C VAL A 95 -11.67 -6.03 5.41
#